data_AF-A0AA39JPK5-F1
#
_entry.id   AF-A0AA39JPK5-F1
#
_cell.length_a   1.000
_cell.length_b   1.000
_cell.length_c   1.000
_cell.angle_alpha   90.00
_cell.angle_beta   90.00
_cell.angle_gamma   90.00
#
_symmetry.space_group_name_H-M   'P 1'
#
loop_
_entity.id
_entity.type
_entity.pdbx_description
1 polymer ?
#
loop_
_entity_poly.entity_id
_entity_poly.type
_entity_poly.pdbx_seq_one_letter_code
_entity_poly.pdbx_strand_id
1 'polypeptide(L)'
;MIPTSNVTDLSLKYPDDESEKKVYLQARGPISGSLHTPRHVWIFWDNGGSSTAGSNILIHQIIQLERWGDRFYYVEPNIKQRVRDKAQESQTYELGTFTRDQREKMLELAADIQFNERSLHNGCRVWTRKLLGAMVNEGLLDRMDFVALIDLIPLPYEQPEYFY
;
A
#
# COMPACT_ATOMS: atom_id res chain seq x y z
N MET A 1 -6.96 13.99 -14.21
CA MET A 1 -7.94 14.07 -13.11
C MET A 1 -8.05 12.68 -12.53
N ILE A 2 -7.38 12.44 -11.40
CA ILE A 2 -7.38 11.14 -10.72
C ILE A 2 -8.82 10.92 -10.22
N PRO A 3 -9.48 9.78 -10.51
CA PRO A 3 -10.80 9.50 -9.96
C PRO A 3 -10.63 9.25 -8.45
N THR A 4 -10.83 10.27 -7.65
CA THR A 4 -10.98 10.11 -6.19
C THR A 4 -12.23 9.29 -5.94
N SER A 5 -12.07 8.12 -5.31
CA SER A 5 -13.21 7.37 -4.79
C SER A 5 -14.02 8.26 -3.83
N ASN A 6 -15.35 8.06 -3.79
CA ASN A 6 -16.29 8.89 -3.04
C ASN A 6 -15.81 9.16 -1.60
N VAL A 7 -15.81 10.43 -1.20
CA VAL A 7 -15.62 10.87 0.18
C VAL A 7 -16.46 10.00 1.12
N THR A 8 -15.83 9.34 2.08
CA THR A 8 -16.48 8.54 3.12
C THR A 8 -16.58 9.33 4.43
N ASP A 9 -17.54 8.98 5.30
CA ASP A 9 -17.64 9.56 6.64
C ASP A 9 -16.33 9.41 7.44
N LEU A 10 -15.61 8.31 7.22
CA LEU A 10 -14.29 8.09 7.82
C LEU A 10 -13.25 9.07 7.29
N SER A 11 -13.23 9.31 5.97
CA SER A 11 -12.28 10.27 5.37
C SER A 11 -12.53 11.72 5.79
N LEU A 12 -13.79 12.08 6.07
CA LEU A 12 -14.14 13.41 6.60
C LEU A 12 -13.75 13.56 8.07
N LYS A 13 -13.93 12.49 8.86
CA LYS A 13 -13.66 12.51 10.30
C LYS A 13 -12.17 12.34 10.65
N TYR A 14 -11.42 11.60 9.82
CA TYR A 14 -10.01 11.30 10.02
C TYR A 14 -9.22 11.55 8.72
N PRO A 15 -9.14 12.82 8.29
CA PRO A 15 -8.37 13.18 7.11
C PRO A 15 -6.87 12.94 7.34
N ASP A 16 -6.09 12.93 6.25
CA ASP A 16 -4.64 13.13 6.40
C ASP A 16 -4.39 14.55 6.91
N ASP A 17 -3.47 14.72 7.86
CA ASP A 17 -3.20 15.99 8.53
C ASP A 17 -1.73 16.39 8.36
N GLU A 18 -1.37 17.58 8.85
CA GLU A 18 -0.01 18.12 8.71
C GLU A 18 1.05 17.42 9.58
N SER A 19 0.65 16.42 10.38
CA SER A 19 1.60 15.72 11.24
C SER A 19 2.55 14.83 10.44
N GLU A 20 3.75 14.63 10.97
CA GLU A 20 4.63 13.58 10.50
C GLU A 20 4.07 12.21 10.87
N LYS A 21 4.04 11.28 9.92
CA LYS A 21 3.45 9.95 10.10
C LYS A 21 4.42 8.88 9.68
N LYS A 22 4.45 7.81 10.47
CA LYS A 22 5.11 6.57 10.07
C LYS A 22 4.32 5.93 8.94
N VAL A 23 5.01 5.62 7.86
CA VAL A 23 4.44 4.90 6.72
C VAL A 23 4.96 3.47 6.74
N TYR A 24 4.09 2.53 6.44
CA TYR A 24 4.37 1.10 6.52
C TYR A 24 4.02 0.39 5.22
N LEU A 25 4.81 -0.62 4.88
CA LEU A 25 4.48 -1.64 3.89
C LEU A 25 4.02 -2.90 4.60
N GLN A 26 2.83 -3.38 4.29
CA GLN A 26 2.29 -4.62 4.84
C GLN A 26 2.12 -5.67 3.75
N ALA A 27 2.57 -6.89 4.05
CA ALA A 27 2.41 -8.06 3.21
C ALA A 27 1.58 -9.12 3.97
N ARG A 28 0.45 -9.52 3.40
CA ARG A 28 -0.46 -10.49 4.00
C ARG A 28 0.09 -11.92 3.91
N GLY A 29 -0.10 -12.69 4.99
CA GLY A 29 0.20 -14.12 5.05
C GLY A 29 1.67 -14.45 5.36
N PRO A 30 1.99 -15.73 5.62
CA PRO A 30 3.34 -16.19 5.97
C PRO A 30 4.33 -16.05 4.79
N ILE A 31 5.63 -16.00 5.09
CA ILE A 31 6.72 -15.94 4.11
C ILE A 31 6.61 -17.08 3.08
N SER A 32 6.16 -18.26 3.54
CA SER A 32 6.01 -19.50 2.76
C SER A 32 4.73 -19.55 1.91
N GLY A 33 4.09 -18.42 1.62
CA GLY A 33 2.86 -18.36 0.83
C GLY A 33 2.97 -19.18 -0.46
N SER A 34 1.96 -20.00 -0.73
CA SER A 34 1.97 -20.86 -1.93
C SER A 34 1.99 -20.01 -3.20
N LEU A 35 2.61 -20.52 -4.27
CA LEU A 35 2.57 -19.92 -5.61
C LEU A 35 1.14 -19.58 -6.09
N HIS A 36 0.12 -20.27 -5.56
CA HIS A 36 -1.28 -20.16 -5.96
C HIS A 36 -2.06 -19.07 -5.22
N THR A 37 -1.51 -18.48 -4.16
CA THR A 37 -2.14 -17.38 -3.41
C THR A 37 -1.13 -16.24 -3.22
N PRO A 38 -0.97 -15.37 -4.24
CA PRO A 38 -0.02 -14.27 -4.16
C PRO A 38 -0.28 -13.42 -2.91
N ARG A 39 0.77 -13.15 -2.14
CA ARG A 39 0.69 -12.27 -0.97
C ARG A 39 0.21 -10.89 -1.42
N HIS A 40 -0.94 -10.45 -0.89
CA HIS A 40 -1.41 -9.09 -1.13
C HIS A 40 -0.53 -8.12 -0.34
N VAL A 41 -0.17 -7.01 -0.97
CA VAL A 41 0.70 -5.97 -0.40
C VAL A 41 0.04 -4.61 -0.50
N TRP A 42 0.24 -3.78 0.51
CA TRP A 42 -0.25 -2.40 0.53
C TRP A 42 0.63 -1.52 1.39
N ILE A 43 0.64 -0.22 1.07
CA ILE A 43 1.28 0.82 1.88
C ILE A 43 0.20 1.52 2.70
N PHE A 44 0.47 1.84 3.96
CA PHE A 44 -0.47 2.57 4.79
C PHE A 44 0.19 3.45 5.85
N TRP A 45 -0.56 4.39 6.38
CA TRP A 45 -0.27 5.15 7.60
C TRP A 45 -1.54 5.39 8.40
N ASP A 46 -1.40 5.79 9.65
CA ASP A 46 -2.52 6.02 10.57
C ASP A 46 -2.96 7.49 10.56
N ASN A 47 -4.24 7.74 10.25
CA ASN A 47 -4.87 9.07 10.39
C ASN A 47 -5.51 9.27 11.76
N GLY A 48 -5.51 8.26 12.62
CA GLY A 48 -6.03 8.35 13.96
C GLY A 48 -6.33 6.99 14.57
N GLY A 49 -6.91 7.00 15.77
CA GLY A 49 -7.35 5.79 16.44
C GLY A 49 -8.36 6.08 17.54
N SER A 50 -9.05 5.02 17.97
CA SER A 50 -9.95 5.06 19.12
C SER A 50 -9.71 3.81 19.96
N SER A 51 -9.53 4.00 21.26
CA SER A 51 -9.50 2.89 22.22
C SER A 51 -10.88 2.78 22.84
N THR A 52 -11.69 1.83 22.38
CA THR A 52 -13.03 1.60 22.93
C THR A 52 -13.16 0.14 23.36
N ALA A 53 -13.56 -0.08 24.62
CA ALA A 53 -13.92 -1.39 25.19
C ALA A 53 -12.92 -2.54 24.86
N GLY A 54 -11.63 -2.33 25.12
CA GLY A 54 -10.60 -3.38 25.00
C GLY A 54 -10.11 -3.66 23.58
N SER A 55 -10.56 -2.90 22.56
CA SER A 55 -10.02 -2.97 21.20
C SER A 55 -9.31 -1.66 20.83
N ASN A 56 -8.07 -1.76 20.35
CA ASN A 56 -7.37 -0.63 19.75
C ASN A 56 -7.73 -0.54 18.27
N ILE A 57 -8.56 0.45 17.94
CA ILE A 57 -8.99 0.75 16.58
C ILE A 57 -8.01 1.77 16.00
N LEU A 58 -7.48 1.48 14.81
CA LEU A 58 -6.69 2.40 14.00
C LEU A 58 -7.45 2.74 12.73
N ILE A 59 -7.28 3.97 12.25
CA ILE A 59 -7.83 4.46 10.99
C ILE A 59 -6.69 4.56 9.99
N HIS A 60 -6.58 3.56 9.12
CA HIS A 60 -5.50 3.51 8.13
C HIS A 60 -5.92 4.26 6.86
N GLN A 61 -5.05 5.10 6.33
CA GLN A 61 -5.09 5.48 4.93
C GLN A 61 -4.21 4.52 4.14
N ILE A 62 -4.78 3.89 3.11
CA ILE A 62 -4.13 2.79 2.40
C ILE A 62 -3.97 3.15 0.92
N ILE A 63 -2.76 2.90 0.40
CA ILE A 63 -2.43 2.88 -1.02
C ILE A 63 -2.23 1.42 -1.45
N GLN A 64 -2.99 0.98 -2.45
CA GLN A 64 -2.87 -0.37 -2.98
C GLN A 64 -3.42 -0.50 -4.40
N LEU A 65 -2.89 -1.49 -5.13
CA LEU A 65 -3.54 -2.08 -6.28
C LEU A 65 -4.28 -3.35 -5.82
N GLU A 66 -5.60 -3.39 -5.89
CA GLU A 66 -6.42 -4.50 -5.40
C GLU A 66 -7.04 -5.26 -6.58
N ARG A 67 -7.08 -6.60 -6.51
CA ARG A 67 -7.78 -7.42 -7.50
C ARG A 67 -9.23 -7.63 -7.09
N TRP A 68 -10.16 -7.22 -7.94
CA TRP A 68 -11.58 -7.44 -7.78
C TRP A 68 -12.08 -8.22 -8.99
N GLY A 69 -12.36 -9.51 -8.81
CA GLY A 69 -12.72 -10.41 -9.91
C GLY A 69 -11.57 -10.60 -10.90
N ASP A 70 -11.85 -10.31 -12.18
CA ASP A 70 -10.92 -10.45 -13.30
C ASP A 70 -10.04 -9.21 -13.53
N ARG A 71 -10.20 -8.14 -12.73
CA ARG A 71 -9.49 -6.88 -12.92
C ARG A 71 -8.78 -6.37 -11.67
N PHE A 72 -7.69 -5.64 -11.89
CA PHE A 72 -7.02 -4.82 -10.89
C PHE A 72 -7.58 -3.40 -10.88
N TYR A 73 -7.65 -2.81 -9.69
CA TYR A 73 -8.11 -1.45 -9.46
C TYR A 73 -7.14 -0.74 -8.53
N TYR A 74 -6.75 0.48 -8.91
CA TYR A 74 -6.08 1.40 -8.00
C TYR A 74 -7.13 2.09 -7.13
N VAL A 75 -7.00 1.98 -5.81
CA VAL A 75 -8.03 2.49 -4.88
C VAL A 75 -7.42 3.56 -3.98
N GLU A 76 -7.82 4.82 -4.17
CA GLU A 76 -7.32 5.97 -3.42
C GLU A 76 -8.39 7.06 -3.16
N PRO A 77 -8.33 7.78 -2.03
CA PRO A 77 -7.72 7.36 -0.75
C PRO A 77 -8.62 6.33 -0.07
N ASN A 78 -8.05 5.16 0.24
CA ASN A 78 -8.80 4.09 0.87
C ASN A 78 -8.65 4.15 2.40
N ILE A 79 -9.49 4.97 3.04
CA ILE A 79 -9.50 5.09 4.50
C ILE A 79 -10.32 3.95 5.11
N LYS A 80 -9.65 3.07 5.88
CA LYS A 80 -10.25 1.87 6.49
C LYS A 80 -10.02 1.83 7.99
N GLN A 81 -11.06 1.46 8.73
CA GLN A 81 -10.94 1.10 10.14
C GLN A 81 -10.32 -0.30 10.30
N ARG A 82 -9.31 -0.44 11.17
CA ARG A 82 -8.63 -1.70 11.48
C ARG A 82 -8.54 -1.92 12.98
N VAL A 83 -8.75 -3.16 13.42
CA VAL A 83 -8.53 -3.58 14.81
C VAL A 83 -7.12 -4.14 14.92
N ARG A 84 -6.30 -3.56 15.81
CA ARG A 84 -4.87 -3.89 15.96
C ARG A 84 -4.59 -5.38 16.18
N ASP A 85 -5.48 -6.08 16.89
CA ASP A 85 -5.24 -7.45 17.37
C ASP A 85 -5.33 -8.54 16.27
N LYS A 86 -5.83 -8.21 15.07
CA LYS A 86 -5.87 -9.15 13.93
C LYS A 86 -4.66 -9.05 13.00
N ALA A 87 -3.66 -8.24 13.32
CA ALA A 87 -2.45 -8.05 12.50
C ALA A 87 -1.45 -9.22 12.55
N GLN A 88 -1.66 -10.23 13.42
CA GLN A 88 -0.66 -11.26 13.72
C GLN A 88 -0.25 -12.18 12.56
N GLU A 89 -0.98 -12.18 11.44
CA GLU A 89 -0.62 -12.99 10.26
C GLU A 89 0.04 -12.19 9.12
N SER A 90 0.27 -10.88 9.31
CA SER A 90 0.84 -10.02 8.28
C SER A 90 2.18 -9.44 8.71
N GLN A 91 3.14 -9.42 7.78
CA GLN A 91 4.42 -8.77 8.02
C GLN A 91 4.29 -7.29 7.73
N THR A 92 4.77 -6.45 8.63
CA THR A 92 4.70 -4.99 8.50
C THR A 92 6.11 -4.44 8.62
N TYR A 93 6.50 -3.60 7.66
CA TYR A 93 7.82 -2.98 7.58
C TYR A 93 7.63 -1.47 7.58
N GLU A 94 8.33 -0.77 8.47
CA GLU A 94 8.36 0.69 8.48
C GLU A 94 9.21 1.19 7.31
N LEU A 95 8.64 2.05 6.47
CA LEU A 95 9.34 2.71 5.36
C LEU A 95 10.03 4.00 5.82
N GLY A 96 9.62 4.54 6.97
CA GLY A 96 10.14 5.78 7.53
C GLY A 96 9.03 6.68 8.07
N THR A 97 9.42 7.88 8.48
CA THR A 97 8.52 8.95 8.92
C THR A 97 8.45 10.01 7.82
N PHE A 98 7.23 10.33 7.40
CA PHE A 98 6.95 11.17 6.23
C PHE A 98 6.14 12.39 6.68
N THR A 99 6.47 13.56 6.14
CA THR A 99 5.65 14.78 6.21
C THR A 99 4.41 14.67 5.33
N ARG A 100 3.45 15.60 5.47
CA ARG A 100 2.25 15.65 4.63
C ARG A 100 2.59 15.76 3.15
N ASP A 101 3.49 16.66 2.78
CA ASP A 101 3.94 16.86 1.39
C ASP A 101 4.57 15.59 0.80
N GLN A 102 5.39 14.89 1.57
CA GLN A 102 6.00 13.63 1.12
C GLN A 102 4.96 12.52 0.94
N ARG A 103 3.91 12.48 1.77
CA ARG A 103 2.79 11.54 1.58
C ARG A 103 1.92 11.92 0.39
N GLU A 104 1.71 13.20 0.12
CA GLU A 104 1.03 13.66 -1.09
C GLU A 104 1.80 13.28 -2.36
N LYS A 105 3.12 13.52 -2.36
CA LYS A 105 3.99 13.07 -3.45
C LYS A 105 3.94 11.55 -3.63
N MET A 106 3.85 10.78 -2.55
CA MET A 106 3.66 9.32 -2.63
C MET A 106 2.35 8.92 -3.31
N LEU A 107 1.26 9.64 -3.04
CA LEU A 107 -0.05 9.42 -3.68
C LEU A 107 -0.01 9.77 -5.16
N GLU A 108 0.62 10.89 -5.54
CA GLU A 108 0.85 11.27 -6.95
C GLU A 108 1.63 10.19 -7.70
N LEU A 109 2.75 9.75 -7.14
CA LEU A 109 3.57 8.68 -7.72
C LEU A 109 2.76 7.38 -7.89
N ALA A 110 1.93 7.04 -6.91
CA ALA A 110 1.10 5.85 -6.96
C ALA A 110 0.06 5.93 -8.08
N ALA A 111 -0.60 7.08 -8.25
CA ALA A 111 -1.57 7.31 -9.30
C ALA A 111 -0.97 7.28 -10.73
N ASP A 112 0.31 7.65 -10.87
CA ASP A 112 1.01 7.68 -12.16
C ASP A 112 1.48 6.30 -12.65
N ILE A 113 1.54 5.29 -11.76
CA ILE A 113 1.99 3.95 -12.14
C ILE A 113 0.99 3.28 -13.06
N GLN A 114 1.42 3.08 -14.31
CA GLN A 114 0.68 2.32 -15.30
C GLN A 114 0.66 0.82 -14.95
N PHE A 115 -0.51 0.20 -15.08
CA PHE A 115 -0.72 -1.23 -14.92
C PHE A 115 -1.78 -1.74 -15.92
N ASN A 116 -1.69 -3.01 -16.30
CA ASN A 116 -2.74 -3.69 -17.05
C ASN A 116 -3.78 -4.25 -16.08
N GLU A 117 -5.00 -3.71 -16.09
CA GLU A 117 -6.10 -4.17 -15.25
C GLU A 117 -6.34 -5.68 -15.37
N ARG A 118 -6.10 -6.29 -16.54
CA ARG A 118 -6.38 -7.71 -16.80
C ARG A 118 -5.15 -8.61 -16.72
N SER A 119 -4.01 -8.10 -16.23
CA SER A 119 -2.78 -8.88 -16.17
C SER A 119 -2.96 -10.16 -15.34
N LEU A 120 -2.40 -11.27 -15.80
CA LEU A 120 -2.36 -12.51 -15.03
C LEU A 120 -1.10 -12.62 -14.15
N HIS A 121 -0.09 -11.79 -14.42
CA HIS A 121 1.25 -11.91 -13.80
C HIS A 121 1.72 -10.61 -13.14
N ASN A 122 1.30 -9.44 -13.65
CA ASN A 122 1.70 -8.12 -13.14
C ASN A 122 0.66 -7.53 -12.18
N GLY A 123 0.53 -8.18 -11.02
CA GLY A 123 -0.42 -7.77 -9.98
C GLY A 123 0.14 -6.78 -8.96
N CYS A 124 -0.50 -6.76 -7.78
CA CYS A 124 -0.22 -5.81 -6.70
C CYS A 124 1.26 -5.71 -6.27
N ARG A 125 2.00 -6.82 -6.28
CA ARG A 125 3.43 -6.84 -5.91
C ARG A 125 4.33 -6.16 -6.96
N VAL A 126 4.04 -6.34 -8.25
CA VAL A 126 4.75 -5.65 -9.33
C VAL A 126 4.48 -4.15 -9.26
N TRP A 127 3.20 -3.78 -9.09
CA TRP A 127 2.80 -2.38 -8.93
C TRP A 127 3.49 -1.73 -7.71
N THR A 128 3.52 -2.44 -6.56
CA THR A 128 4.20 -1.94 -5.36
C THR A 128 5.72 -1.81 -5.57
N ARG A 129 6.36 -2.73 -6.30
CA ARG A 129 7.77 -2.59 -6.69
C ARG A 129 8.02 -1.30 -7.45
N LYS A 130 7.16 -1.01 -8.44
CA LYS A 130 7.24 0.22 -9.25
C LYS A 130 7.09 1.47 -8.36
N LEU A 131 6.13 1.47 -7.42
CA LEU A 131 5.95 2.57 -6.47
C LEU A 131 7.18 2.81 -5.62
N LEU A 132 7.71 1.77 -4.98
CA LEU A 132 8.91 1.91 -4.15
C LEU A 132 10.11 2.39 -4.99
N GLY A 133 10.25 1.92 -6.23
CA GLY A 133 11.27 2.42 -7.15
C GLY A 133 11.11 3.89 -7.51
N ALA A 134 9.87 4.35 -7.71
CA ALA A 134 9.56 5.75 -7.95
C ALA A 134 9.85 6.63 -6.70
N MET A 135 9.53 6.12 -5.51
CA MET A 135 9.87 6.76 -4.23
C MET A 135 11.38 6.91 -4.06
N VAL A 136 12.19 5.92 -4.44
CA VAL A 136 13.66 6.03 -4.43
C VAL A 136 14.13 7.14 -5.37
N ASN A 137 13.56 7.24 -6.57
CA ASN A 137 13.94 8.27 -7.54
C ASN A 137 13.60 9.70 -7.08
N GLU A 138 12.54 9.85 -6.30
CA GLU A 138 12.13 11.13 -5.69
C GLU A 138 12.82 11.39 -4.33
N GLY A 139 13.73 10.53 -3.89
CA GLY A 139 14.43 10.67 -2.61
C GLY A 139 13.56 10.44 -1.37
N LEU A 140 12.39 9.82 -1.54
CA LEU A 140 11.46 9.48 -0.47
C LEU A 140 11.80 8.16 0.25
N LEU A 141 12.63 7.32 -0.37
CA LEU A 141 13.06 6.03 0.17
C LEU A 141 14.55 5.82 -0.14
N ASP A 142 15.32 5.33 0.82
CA ASP A 142 16.72 5.00 0.59
C ASP A 142 16.85 3.78 -0.35
N ARG A 143 17.89 3.81 -1.19
CA ARG A 143 18.13 2.73 -2.17
C ARG A 143 18.46 1.40 -1.49
N MET A 144 19.17 1.40 -0.36
CA MET A 144 19.51 0.18 0.37
C MET A 144 18.26 -0.39 1.05
N ASP A 145 17.40 0.46 1.62
CA ASP A 145 16.12 0.03 2.20
C ASP A 145 15.21 -0.60 1.13
N PHE A 146 15.15 -0.01 -0.07
CA PHE A 146 14.44 -0.58 -1.20
C PHE A 146 14.94 -1.98 -1.57
N VAL A 147 16.27 -2.17 -1.68
CA VAL A 147 16.87 -3.47 -2.01
C VAL A 147 16.56 -4.50 -0.92
N ALA A 148 16.71 -4.12 0.36
CA ALA A 148 16.40 -5.01 1.48
C ALA A 148 14.91 -5.43 1.51
N LEU A 149 14.00 -4.48 1.24
CA LEU A 149 12.56 -4.75 1.20
C LEU A 149 12.16 -5.72 0.09
N ILE A 150 12.78 -5.61 -1.10
CA ILE A 150 12.53 -6.52 -2.22
C ILE A 150 12.88 -7.97 -1.87
N ASP A 151 13.93 -8.17 -1.09
CA ASP A 151 14.37 -9.51 -0.70
C ASP A 151 13.49 -10.07 0.43
N LEU A 152 13.13 -9.22 1.40
CA LEU A 152 12.26 -9.60 2.53
C LEU A 152 10.81 -9.88 2.12
N ILE A 153 10.28 -9.07 1.21
CA ILE A 153 8.98 -9.23 0.60
C ILE A 153 9.27 -9.45 -0.88
N PRO A 154 9.20 -10.67 -1.41
CA PRO A 154 9.62 -10.87 -2.80
C PRO A 154 8.73 -10.01 -3.71
N LEU A 155 9.25 -8.91 -4.25
CA LEU A 155 8.51 -8.00 -5.12
C LEU A 155 9.02 -8.24 -6.54
N PRO A 156 8.31 -9.01 -7.39
CA PRO A 156 8.83 -9.40 -8.69
C PRO A 156 8.94 -8.20 -9.64
N TYR A 157 9.86 -8.30 -10.60
CA TYR A 157 9.88 -7.41 -11.74
C TYR A 157 8.63 -7.60 -12.61
N GLU A 158 8.28 -6.56 -13.35
CA GLU A 158 7.26 -6.66 -14.40
C GLU A 158 7.67 -7.69 -15.45
N GLN A 159 6.71 -8.54 -15.82
CA GLN A 159 6.85 -9.51 -16.88
C GLN A 159 6.16 -9.00 -18.15
N PRO A 160 6.55 -9.46 -19.34
CA PRO A 160 5.80 -9.16 -20.55
C PRO A 160 4.34 -9.62 -20.44
N GLU A 161 3.41 -8.81 -20.92
CA GLU A 161 2.00 -9.18 -21.04
C GLU A 161 1.84 -10.12 -22.25
N TYR A 162 1.33 -11.32 -22.03
CA TYR A 162 0.97 -12.25 -23.10
C TYR A 162 -0.55 -12.30 -23.19
N PHE A 163 -1.09 -11.89 -24.34
CA PHE A 163 -2.50 -12.11 -24.66
C PHE A 163 -2.64 -13.58 -25.07
N TYR A 164 -3.38 -14.36 -24.28
CA TYR A 164 -3.88 -15.67 -24.68
C TYR A 164 -5.29 -15.55 -25.25
#